data_AF-A0A497H6I5-F1
#
_entry.id   AF-A0A497H6I5-F1
#
_cell.length_a   1.000
_cell.length_b   1.000
_cell.length_c   1.000
_cell.angle_alpha   90.00
_cell.angle_beta   90.00
_cell.angle_gamma   90.00
#
_symmetry.space_group_name_H-M   'P 1'
#
loop_
_entity.id
_entity.type
_entity.pdbx_description
1 polymer ?
#
loop_
_entity_poly.entity_id
_entity_poly.type
_entity_poly.pdbx_seq_one_letter_code
_entity_poly.pdbx_strand_id
1 'polypeptide(L)'
;MRKTKEQLYELIEDLKTREEFEEEIKKRFLEYEKLLDEDIIALFIVDELGRNKQAICRICDLKPDMNCTLFGRVVSVSESRVFRRKNGSQGRVINLEICDDTGSCRLVLWNKDVEQIKDKNIKIGSVVKIVNGYTKKGFSGIEIHLGKWSLLEVNPKGASGFSTSSKVADSLSSEIIGFLTYVEPTHAFFRDDGSFGFVTNIGVKTADGKEKKLVLWGERVREIQSFKIGDMIRIKNVDIRWNGGEAEVHVNEDSIIQRG
;
A
#
# COMPACT_ATOMS: atom_id res chain seq x y z
N MET A 1 -5.93 26.62 -5.73
CA MET A 1 -5.09 27.59 -6.46
C MET A 1 -3.74 26.94 -6.71
N ARG A 2 -3.24 26.99 -7.95
CA ARG A 2 -1.92 26.49 -8.31
C ARG A 2 -0.87 27.41 -7.67
N LYS A 3 0.15 26.85 -6.99
CA LYS A 3 1.24 27.65 -6.44
C LYS A 3 2.23 28.02 -7.54
N THR A 4 2.71 29.25 -7.53
CA THR A 4 3.80 29.68 -8.42
C THR A 4 5.14 29.16 -7.92
N LYS A 5 6.17 29.12 -8.78
CA LYS A 5 7.53 28.75 -8.38
C LYS A 5 8.07 29.59 -7.22
N GLU A 6 7.69 30.86 -7.10
CA GLU A 6 8.10 31.73 -5.99
C GLU A 6 7.48 31.26 -4.67
N GLN A 7 6.18 30.94 -4.66
CA GLN A 7 5.48 30.40 -3.49
C GLN A 7 5.95 28.99 -3.11
N LEU A 8 6.52 28.26 -4.07
CA LEU A 8 7.12 26.95 -3.87
C LEU A 8 8.53 27.06 -3.30
N TYR A 9 9.32 28.04 -3.74
CA TYR A 9 10.65 28.31 -3.20
C TYR A 9 10.64 28.62 -1.70
N GLU A 10 9.65 29.38 -1.22
CA GLU A 10 9.45 29.66 0.22
C GLU A 10 9.40 28.39 1.09
N LEU A 11 9.04 27.23 0.52
CA LEU A 11 8.96 25.96 1.25
C LEU A 11 10.32 25.27 1.44
N ILE A 12 11.33 25.66 0.65
CA ILE A 12 12.65 25.02 0.58
C ILE A 12 13.81 26.02 0.75
N GLU A 13 13.53 27.27 1.13
CA GLU A 13 14.54 28.32 1.29
C GLU A 13 15.62 27.96 2.33
N ASP A 14 15.29 27.08 3.29
CA ASP A 14 16.21 26.56 4.30
C ASP A 14 17.10 25.42 3.79
N LEU A 15 16.80 24.87 2.61
CA LEU A 15 17.51 23.73 2.01
C LEU A 15 18.36 24.11 0.80
N LYS A 16 18.01 25.18 0.08
CA LYS A 16 18.67 25.55 -1.18
C LYS A 16 18.61 27.05 -1.47
N THR A 17 19.66 27.59 -2.08
CA THR A 17 19.61 29.01 -2.51
C THR A 17 18.69 29.19 -3.70
N ARG A 18 18.24 30.43 -3.92
CA ARG A 18 17.34 30.77 -5.02
C ARG A 18 17.99 30.53 -6.37
N GLU A 19 19.28 30.84 -6.50
CA GLU A 19 20.04 30.63 -7.73
C GLU A 19 20.12 29.13 -8.08
N GLU A 20 20.46 28.30 -7.10
CA GLU A 20 20.54 26.85 -7.27
C GLU A 20 19.18 26.21 -7.60
N PHE A 21 18.07 26.78 -7.10
CA PHE A 21 16.72 26.34 -7.42
C PHE A 21 16.35 26.70 -8.86
N GLU A 22 16.63 27.93 -9.30
CA GLU A 22 16.35 28.37 -10.68
C GLU A 22 17.21 27.64 -11.72
N GLU A 23 18.48 27.37 -11.42
CA GLU A 23 19.34 26.57 -12.30
C GLU A 23 18.83 25.15 -12.48
N GLU A 24 18.37 24.53 -11.39
CA GLU A 24 17.80 23.18 -11.44
C GLU A 24 16.49 23.14 -12.22
N ILE A 25 15.62 24.16 -12.06
CA ILE A 25 14.41 24.30 -12.87
C ILE A 25 14.76 24.38 -14.35
N LYS A 26 15.71 25.24 -14.73
CA LYS A 26 16.12 25.42 -16.14
C LYS A 26 16.68 24.13 -16.73
N LYS A 27 17.50 23.41 -15.97
CA LYS A 27 18.07 22.13 -16.39
C LYS A 27 16.95 21.12 -16.67
N ARG A 28 16.03 20.92 -15.71
CA ARG A 28 14.92 19.98 -15.85
C ARG A 28 13.90 20.40 -16.91
N PHE A 29 13.73 21.71 -17.13
CA PHE A 29 12.87 22.25 -18.20
C PHE A 29 13.34 21.80 -19.58
N LEU A 30 14.66 21.76 -19.79
CA LEU A 30 15.26 21.21 -21.00
C LEU A 30 15.19 19.68 -21.05
N GLU A 31 15.47 18.98 -19.94
CA GLU A 31 15.37 17.51 -19.86
C GLU A 31 13.95 16.99 -20.17
N TYR A 32 12.94 17.76 -19.78
CA TYR A 32 11.53 17.45 -20.05
C TYR A 32 11.02 17.99 -21.38
N GLU A 33 11.92 18.40 -22.28
CA GLU A 33 11.61 18.86 -23.65
C GLU A 33 10.60 20.03 -23.66
N LYS A 34 10.62 20.90 -22.64
CA LYS A 34 9.70 22.04 -22.48
C LYS A 34 8.21 21.65 -22.39
N LEU A 35 7.92 20.39 -22.10
CA LEU A 35 6.55 19.90 -21.94
C LEU A 35 5.93 20.28 -20.59
N LEU A 36 6.78 20.57 -19.60
CA LEU A 36 6.40 21.06 -18.29
C LEU A 36 6.80 22.52 -18.16
N ASP A 37 5.92 23.34 -17.58
CA ASP A 37 6.29 24.70 -17.22
C ASP A 37 7.15 24.74 -15.95
N GLU A 38 7.75 25.90 -15.68
CA GLU A 38 8.65 26.10 -14.54
C GLU A 38 7.96 25.85 -13.19
N ASP A 39 6.66 26.13 -13.09
CA ASP A 39 5.87 25.92 -11.87
C ASP A 39 5.70 24.42 -11.54
N ILE A 40 5.47 23.55 -12.53
CA ILE A 40 5.44 22.09 -12.28
C ILE A 40 6.82 21.58 -11.88
N ILE A 41 7.87 22.06 -12.53
CA ILE A 41 9.23 21.62 -12.23
C ILE A 41 9.64 22.07 -10.82
N ALA A 42 9.31 23.31 -10.46
CA ALA A 42 9.44 23.82 -9.10
C ALA A 42 8.69 22.93 -8.09
N LEU A 43 7.47 22.50 -8.42
CA LEU A 43 6.68 21.62 -7.56
C LEU A 43 7.37 20.27 -7.37
N PHE A 44 7.94 19.67 -8.42
CA PHE A 44 8.66 18.40 -8.31
C PHE A 44 9.90 18.51 -7.45
N ILE A 45 10.67 19.59 -7.58
CA ILE A 45 11.84 19.83 -6.73
C ILE A 45 11.41 19.99 -5.26
N VAL A 46 10.37 20.78 -5.00
CA VAL A 46 9.83 20.95 -3.64
C VAL A 46 9.29 19.64 -3.07
N ASP A 47 8.69 18.81 -3.93
CA ASP A 47 8.16 17.51 -3.55
C ASP A 47 9.27 16.51 -3.23
N GLU A 48 10.32 16.45 -4.05
CA GLU A 48 11.53 15.64 -3.84
C GLU A 48 12.29 16.03 -2.56
N LEU A 49 12.31 17.33 -2.24
CA LEU A 49 12.86 17.84 -0.99
C LEU A 49 11.93 17.60 0.22
N GLY A 50 10.77 16.97 0.00
CA GLY A 50 9.80 16.61 1.04
C GLY A 50 9.08 17.82 1.65
N ARG A 51 9.11 18.98 0.98
CA ARG A 51 8.54 20.24 1.46
C ARG A 51 7.18 20.57 0.85
N ASN A 52 6.75 19.80 -0.14
CA ASN A 52 5.40 19.88 -0.65
C ASN A 52 4.40 19.34 0.38
N LYS A 53 3.79 20.25 1.14
CA LYS A 53 2.70 19.96 2.07
C LYS A 53 1.32 19.98 1.41
N GLN A 54 1.22 20.11 0.08
CA GLN A 54 -0.08 20.11 -0.61
C GLN A 54 -0.67 18.70 -0.65
N ALA A 55 -1.99 18.65 -0.42
CA ALA A 55 -2.90 17.50 -0.25
C ALA A 55 -2.29 16.11 -0.49
N ILE A 56 -1.60 15.62 0.53
CA ILE A 56 -1.30 14.20 0.64
C ILE A 56 -2.63 13.49 0.83
N CYS A 57 -3.01 12.70 -0.16
CA CYS A 57 -4.23 11.92 -0.15
C CYS A 57 -4.04 10.74 0.79
N ARG A 58 -5.07 10.40 1.56
CA ARG A 58 -5.10 9.13 2.27
C ARG A 58 -5.70 8.07 1.36
N ILE A 59 -5.33 6.81 1.56
CA ILE A 59 -5.79 5.73 0.69
C ILE A 59 -7.32 5.61 0.68
N CYS A 60 -7.99 5.83 1.83
CA CYS A 60 -9.45 5.78 1.90
C CYS A 60 -10.16 6.87 1.08
N ASP A 61 -9.47 7.96 0.77
CA ASP A 61 -10.04 9.12 0.08
C ASP A 61 -9.86 9.03 -1.45
N LEU A 62 -9.17 7.98 -1.94
CA LEU A 62 -8.97 7.75 -3.37
C LEU A 62 -10.31 7.50 -4.07
N LYS A 63 -10.44 8.09 -5.26
CA LYS A 63 -11.54 7.88 -6.20
C LYS A 63 -10.95 7.50 -7.56
N PRO A 64 -11.70 6.87 -8.46
CA PRO A 64 -11.22 6.67 -9.82
C PRO A 64 -10.94 8.00 -10.53
N ASP A 65 -10.02 7.97 -11.51
CA ASP A 65 -9.75 9.06 -12.45
C ASP A 65 -9.27 10.38 -11.82
N MET A 66 -8.59 10.31 -10.69
CA MET A 66 -7.92 11.45 -10.05
C MET A 66 -6.40 11.29 -9.97
N ASN A 67 -5.70 12.43 -9.91
CA ASN A 67 -4.30 12.45 -9.51
C ASN A 67 -4.18 12.37 -7.99
N CYS A 68 -3.13 11.73 -7.49
CA CYS A 68 -2.86 11.58 -6.08
C CYS A 68 -1.36 11.70 -5.79
N THR A 69 -1.06 12.31 -4.65
CA THR A 69 0.24 12.20 -3.99
C THR A 69 -0.02 11.57 -2.63
N LEU A 70 0.62 10.47 -2.31
CA LEU A 70 0.40 9.77 -1.04
C LEU A 70 1.62 8.98 -0.60
N PHE A 71 1.56 8.57 0.66
CA PHE A 71 2.52 7.63 1.21
C PHE A 71 1.84 6.29 1.48
N GLY A 72 2.58 5.21 1.31
CA GLY A 72 2.12 3.87 1.66
C GLY A 72 3.29 2.97 2.05
N ARG A 73 3.03 2.01 2.93
CA ARG A 73 3.97 0.93 3.23
C ARG A 73 3.67 -0.26 2.33
N VAL A 74 4.69 -0.80 1.67
CA VAL A 74 4.57 -2.01 0.86
C VAL A 74 4.31 -3.21 1.77
N VAL A 75 3.18 -3.88 1.58
CA VAL A 75 2.81 -5.09 2.33
C VAL A 75 2.91 -6.35 1.49
N SER A 76 2.88 -6.23 0.16
CA SER A 76 3.08 -7.36 -0.75
C SER A 76 3.71 -6.89 -2.06
N VAL A 77 4.49 -7.79 -2.67
CA VAL A 77 5.12 -7.61 -3.99
C VAL A 77 4.79 -8.83 -4.83
N SER A 78 4.07 -8.65 -5.93
CA SER A 78 3.75 -9.76 -6.83
C SER A 78 4.97 -10.19 -7.66
N GLU A 79 4.91 -11.40 -8.21
CA GLU A 79 5.86 -11.81 -9.24
C GLU A 79 5.74 -10.94 -10.51
N SER A 80 6.85 -10.82 -11.24
CA SER A 80 6.91 -10.12 -12.53
C SER A 80 6.18 -10.93 -13.60
N ARG A 81 5.07 -10.39 -14.12
CA ARG A 81 4.36 -10.99 -15.24
C ARG A 81 4.79 -10.36 -16.56
N VAL A 82 5.16 -11.20 -17.53
CA VAL A 82 5.49 -10.80 -18.91
C VAL A 82 4.34 -11.19 -19.83
N PHE A 83 3.96 -10.31 -20.76
CA PHE A 83 2.89 -10.57 -21.73
C PHE A 83 3.24 -10.00 -23.11
N ARG A 84 2.59 -10.51 -24.16
CA ARG A 84 2.75 -10.02 -25.53
C ARG A 84 1.62 -9.04 -25.87
N ARG A 85 1.97 -7.88 -26.41
CA ARG A 85 1.01 -6.88 -26.90
C ARG A 85 0.51 -7.23 -28.29
N LYS A 86 -0.62 -6.63 -28.68
CA LYS A 86 -1.19 -6.75 -30.03
C LYS A 86 -0.23 -6.35 -31.15
N ASN A 87 0.65 -5.38 -30.89
CA ASN A 87 1.69 -4.94 -31.83
C ASN A 87 2.95 -5.83 -31.83
N GLY A 88 2.92 -6.99 -31.19
CA GLY A 88 4.03 -7.95 -31.13
C GLY A 88 5.09 -7.65 -30.06
N SER A 89 5.14 -6.43 -29.49
CA SER A 89 6.08 -6.07 -28.42
C SER A 89 5.78 -6.77 -27.10
N GLN A 90 6.78 -6.93 -26.24
CA GLN A 90 6.59 -7.45 -24.88
C GLN A 90 6.25 -6.32 -23.90
N GLY A 91 5.36 -6.60 -22.96
CA GLY A 91 5.05 -5.77 -21.81
C GLY A 91 5.36 -6.52 -20.51
N ARG A 92 5.65 -5.78 -19.44
CA ARG A 92 5.89 -6.30 -18.10
C ARG A 92 5.04 -5.56 -17.08
N VAL A 93 4.60 -6.27 -16.05
CA VAL A 93 3.86 -5.69 -14.93
C VAL A 93 4.25 -6.34 -13.60
N ILE A 94 4.38 -5.53 -12.56
CA ILE A 94 4.42 -5.94 -11.15
C ILE A 94 3.38 -5.13 -10.40
N ASN A 95 2.68 -5.80 -9.49
CA ASN A 95 1.74 -5.17 -8.58
C ASN A 95 2.34 -5.13 -7.17
N LEU A 96 2.27 -3.97 -6.53
CA LEU A 96 2.54 -3.80 -5.12
C LEU A 96 1.23 -3.57 -4.39
N GLU A 97 1.05 -4.21 -3.24
CA GLU A 97 0.01 -3.80 -2.30
C GLU A 97 0.64 -2.82 -1.32
N ILE A 98 0.04 -1.64 -1.18
CA ILE A 98 0.49 -0.61 -0.24
C ILE A 98 -0.62 -0.24 0.73
N CYS A 99 -0.27 0.09 1.97
CA CYS A 99 -1.23 0.51 2.99
C CYS A 99 -0.77 1.74 3.78
N ASP A 100 -1.75 2.48 4.32
CA ASP A 100 -1.58 3.52 5.32
C ASP A 100 -2.50 3.22 6.53
N ASP A 101 -2.71 4.18 7.43
CA ASP A 101 -3.61 4.03 8.58
C ASP A 101 -5.11 4.05 8.21
N THR A 102 -5.43 4.23 6.93
CA THR A 102 -6.79 4.44 6.43
C THR A 102 -7.30 3.34 5.52
N GLY A 103 -6.39 2.63 4.85
CA GLY A 103 -6.73 1.53 3.97
C GLY A 103 -5.53 0.96 3.23
N SER A 104 -5.82 0.15 2.22
CA SER A 104 -4.83 -0.36 1.27
C SER A 104 -5.29 -0.13 -0.16
N CYS A 105 -4.33 -0.11 -1.07
CA CYS A 105 -4.60 -0.07 -2.49
C CYS A 105 -3.43 -0.69 -3.27
N ARG A 106 -3.70 -1.05 -4.52
CA ARG A 106 -2.68 -1.59 -5.41
C ARG A 106 -1.94 -0.45 -6.13
N LEU A 107 -0.61 -0.50 -6.10
CA LEU A 107 0.27 0.27 -6.99
C LEU A 107 0.74 -0.63 -8.14
N VAL A 108 0.43 -0.25 -9.37
CA VAL A 108 0.74 -1.01 -10.58
C VAL A 108 1.93 -0.41 -11.32
N LEU A 109 3.01 -1.18 -11.45
CA LEU A 109 4.24 -0.78 -12.14
C LEU A 109 4.32 -1.44 -13.51
N TRP A 110 4.46 -0.65 -14.56
CA TRP A 110 4.50 -1.12 -15.95
C TRP A 110 5.87 -0.92 -16.58
N ASN A 111 6.31 -1.90 -17.38
CA ASN A 111 7.50 -1.80 -18.24
C ASN A 111 8.73 -1.28 -17.49
N LYS A 112 9.24 -0.09 -17.83
CA LYS A 112 10.39 0.55 -17.17
C LYS A 112 10.20 0.72 -15.66
N ASP A 113 8.96 0.89 -15.20
CA ASP A 113 8.68 1.07 -13.78
C ASP A 113 8.90 -0.22 -12.99
N VAL A 114 8.88 -1.38 -13.65
CA VAL A 114 9.20 -2.67 -13.04
C VAL A 114 10.66 -2.72 -12.58
N GLU A 115 11.58 -2.09 -13.31
CA GLU A 115 13.00 -2.06 -12.93
C GLU A 115 13.23 -1.32 -11.61
N GLN A 116 12.34 -0.36 -11.27
CA GLN A 116 12.42 0.38 -10.01
C GLN A 116 12.36 -0.51 -8.77
N ILE A 117 11.76 -1.71 -8.87
CA ILE A 117 11.76 -2.69 -7.76
C ILE A 117 13.18 -3.06 -7.38
N LYS A 118 14.00 -3.42 -8.38
CA LYS A 118 15.38 -3.83 -8.16
C LYS A 118 16.26 -2.62 -7.89
N ASP A 119 16.14 -1.58 -8.72
CA ASP A 119 17.01 -0.40 -8.68
C ASP A 119 16.89 0.36 -7.36
N LYS A 120 15.69 0.40 -6.78
CA LYS A 120 15.41 1.10 -5.51
C LYS A 120 15.26 0.15 -4.31
N ASN A 121 15.55 -1.15 -4.49
CA ASN A 121 15.45 -2.18 -3.46
C ASN A 121 14.08 -2.18 -2.74
N ILE A 122 13.00 -2.13 -3.52
CA ILE A 122 11.63 -2.15 -3.00
C ILE A 122 11.31 -3.57 -2.54
N LYS A 123 10.94 -3.69 -1.25
CA LYS A 123 10.58 -4.96 -0.61
C LYS A 123 9.43 -4.74 0.36
N ILE A 124 8.86 -5.83 0.85
CA ILE A 124 7.87 -5.78 1.94
C ILE A 124 8.46 -4.99 3.11
N GLY A 125 7.68 -4.06 3.65
CA GLY A 125 8.07 -3.14 4.71
C GLY A 125 8.66 -1.81 4.23
N SER A 126 9.06 -1.68 2.95
CA SER A 126 9.52 -0.39 2.40
C SER A 126 8.40 0.64 2.45
N VAL A 127 8.74 1.88 2.83
CA VAL A 127 7.82 3.01 2.73
C VAL A 127 8.01 3.64 1.36
N VAL A 128 6.93 3.82 0.61
CA VAL A 128 6.94 4.50 -0.67
C VAL A 128 6.17 5.81 -0.59
N LYS A 129 6.66 6.83 -1.30
CA LYS A 129 5.92 8.04 -1.61
C LYS A 129 5.67 8.07 -3.10
N ILE A 130 4.40 8.14 -3.46
CA ILE A 130 3.96 8.28 -4.83
C ILE A 130 3.60 9.73 -5.02
N VAL A 131 4.20 10.35 -6.03
CA VAL A 131 4.00 11.75 -6.35
C VAL A 131 3.33 11.83 -7.70
N ASN A 132 2.22 12.55 -7.77
CA ASN A 132 1.49 12.75 -9.02
C ASN A 132 1.17 11.41 -9.72
N GLY A 133 0.85 10.38 -8.96
CA GLY A 133 0.29 9.14 -9.47
C GLY A 133 -1.15 9.39 -9.94
N TYR A 134 -1.69 8.52 -10.78
CA TYR A 134 -3.08 8.60 -11.19
C TYR A 134 -3.82 7.32 -10.82
N THR A 135 -5.09 7.48 -10.46
CA THR A 135 -5.95 6.38 -10.02
C THR A 135 -6.80 5.87 -11.16
N LYS A 136 -7.05 4.56 -11.16
CA LYS A 136 -8.01 3.90 -12.07
C LYS A 136 -8.85 2.93 -11.28
N LYS A 137 -10.06 2.67 -11.77
CA LYS A 137 -10.86 1.55 -11.29
C LYS A 137 -10.29 0.25 -11.85
N GLY A 138 -9.69 -0.56 -10.99
CA GLY A 138 -9.26 -1.91 -11.31
C GLY A 138 -10.37 -2.94 -11.06
N PHE A 139 -10.05 -4.21 -11.30
CA PHE A 139 -10.96 -5.32 -11.01
C PHE A 139 -11.27 -5.45 -9.51
N SER A 140 -10.33 -5.01 -8.68
CA SER A 140 -10.25 -5.35 -7.27
C SER A 140 -10.18 -4.08 -6.41
N GLY A 141 -10.87 -3.02 -6.83
CA GLY A 141 -10.83 -1.71 -6.19
C GLY A 141 -10.04 -0.66 -6.99
N ILE A 142 -9.68 0.43 -6.32
CA ILE A 142 -8.91 1.52 -6.94
C ILE A 142 -7.43 1.12 -7.01
N GLU A 143 -6.83 1.32 -8.17
CA GLU A 143 -5.42 1.08 -8.43
C GLU A 143 -4.71 2.40 -8.72
N ILE A 144 -3.49 2.55 -8.22
CA ILE A 144 -2.61 3.67 -8.51
C ILE A 144 -1.62 3.25 -9.59
N HIS A 145 -1.38 4.16 -10.53
CA HIS A 145 -0.46 3.98 -11.63
C HIS A 145 0.52 5.15 -11.69
N LEU A 146 1.72 4.85 -12.21
CA LEU A 146 2.71 5.86 -12.53
C LEU A 146 2.52 6.33 -13.99
N GLY A 147 2.42 7.64 -14.17
CA GLY A 147 2.42 8.32 -15.45
C GLY A 147 3.80 8.85 -15.82
N LYS A 148 3.88 9.57 -16.95
CA LYS A 148 5.15 10.17 -17.46
C LYS A 148 5.82 11.07 -16.42
N TRP A 149 5.01 11.74 -15.60
CA TRP A 149 5.42 12.75 -14.63
C TRP A 149 5.20 12.31 -13.18
N SER A 150 5.08 11.01 -12.95
CA SER A 150 4.97 10.47 -11.60
C SER A 150 6.35 10.12 -11.06
N LEU A 151 6.55 10.36 -9.77
CA LEU A 151 7.75 9.95 -9.06
C LEU A 151 7.38 8.89 -8.01
N LEU A 152 8.22 7.87 -7.91
CA LEU A 152 8.16 6.87 -6.86
C LEU A 152 9.42 6.99 -6.01
N GLU A 153 9.30 7.55 -4.82
CA GLU A 153 10.39 7.60 -3.84
C GLU A 153 10.28 6.43 -2.87
N VAL A 154 11.43 5.92 -2.44
CA VAL A 154 11.52 4.77 -1.53
C VAL A 154 12.27 5.20 -0.28
N ASN A 155 11.69 4.93 0.88
CA ASN A 155 12.14 5.32 2.20
C ASN A 155 12.50 6.83 2.30
N PRO A 156 11.58 7.74 1.93
CA PRO A 156 11.86 9.17 1.95
C PRO A 156 12.08 9.67 3.38
N LYS A 157 13.05 10.58 3.56
CA LYS A 157 13.44 11.12 4.89
C LYS A 157 12.30 11.83 5.63
N GLY A 158 11.29 12.33 4.90
CA GLY A 158 10.11 13.00 5.45
C GLY A 158 8.94 12.07 5.83
N ALA A 159 9.08 10.75 5.74
CA ALA A 159 8.01 9.80 6.08
C ALA A 159 7.62 9.81 7.57
N SER A 160 8.44 10.36 8.46
CA SER A 160 8.25 10.33 9.92
C SER A 160 7.00 11.06 10.42
N GLY A 161 6.49 12.03 9.67
CA GLY A 161 5.27 12.80 9.99
C GLY A 161 3.99 12.23 9.39
N PHE A 162 4.09 11.26 8.47
CA PHE A 162 2.95 10.56 7.96
C PHE A 162 2.74 9.32 8.82
N SER A 163 1.47 9.01 9.11
CA SER A 163 1.08 7.69 9.57
C SER A 163 1.29 6.64 8.46
N THR A 164 2.47 6.62 7.81
CA THR A 164 3.10 5.44 7.25
C THR A 164 3.53 4.52 8.37
N SER A 165 2.61 4.29 9.30
CA SER A 165 2.51 3.00 9.92
C SER A 165 3.85 2.64 10.58
N SER A 166 4.48 3.62 11.25
CA SER A 166 5.48 3.35 12.28
C SER A 166 4.86 2.42 13.33
N LYS A 167 3.54 2.52 13.54
CA LYS A 167 2.72 1.53 14.26
C LYS A 167 2.40 0.24 13.50
N VAL A 168 2.73 0.10 12.20
CA VAL A 168 2.56 -1.14 11.38
C VAL A 168 3.88 -1.82 11.05
N ALA A 169 5.02 -1.14 11.21
CA ALA A 169 6.29 -1.85 11.43
C ALA A 169 6.21 -2.69 12.72
N ASP A 170 5.61 -2.12 13.78
CA ASP A 170 5.30 -2.85 15.01
C ASP A 170 4.00 -3.68 14.92
N SER A 171 3.08 -3.33 14.00
CA SER A 171 1.83 -4.08 13.69
C SER A 171 1.96 -5.01 12.46
N LEU A 172 3.18 -5.45 12.14
CA LEU A 172 3.44 -6.87 11.86
C LEU A 172 3.45 -7.69 13.16
N SER A 173 2.91 -7.15 14.26
CA SER A 173 2.16 -7.99 15.18
C SER A 173 1.14 -8.75 14.33
N SER A 174 1.49 -9.99 14.06
CA SER A 174 0.67 -11.04 13.51
C SER A 174 -0.50 -11.35 14.46
N GLU A 175 -1.01 -10.34 15.15
CA GLU A 175 -1.76 -10.40 16.36
C GLU A 175 -3.06 -9.61 16.24
N ILE A 176 -4.18 -10.29 16.46
CA ILE A 176 -5.51 -9.69 16.53
C ILE A 176 -6.03 -9.89 17.94
N ILE A 177 -6.42 -8.79 18.60
CA ILE A 177 -7.05 -8.80 19.91
C ILE A 177 -8.44 -8.20 19.78
N GLY A 178 -9.46 -8.94 20.22
CA GLY A 178 -10.83 -8.45 20.19
C GLY A 178 -11.82 -9.45 20.75
N PHE A 179 -13.10 -9.09 20.72
CA PHE A 179 -14.17 -9.96 21.16
C PHE A 179 -14.63 -10.86 20.01
N LEU A 180 -14.73 -12.16 20.25
CA LEU A 180 -15.31 -13.12 19.31
C LEU A 180 -16.80 -12.80 19.15
N THR A 181 -17.23 -12.41 17.96
CA THR A 181 -18.63 -12.01 17.70
C THR A 181 -19.46 -13.12 17.07
N TYR A 182 -18.84 -13.95 16.22
CA TYR A 182 -19.47 -15.12 15.62
C TYR A 182 -18.44 -16.16 15.19
N VAL A 183 -18.89 -17.40 15.06
CA VAL A 183 -18.16 -18.52 14.43
C VAL A 183 -19.10 -19.14 13.40
N GLU A 184 -18.71 -19.16 12.14
CA GLU A 184 -19.48 -19.80 11.07
C GLU A 184 -19.41 -21.33 11.17
N PRO A 185 -20.37 -22.06 10.56
CA PRO A 185 -20.28 -23.50 10.43
C PRO A 185 -18.97 -23.93 9.74
N THR A 186 -18.32 -24.96 10.29
CA THR A 186 -17.13 -25.55 9.69
C THR A 186 -17.47 -26.24 8.37
N HIS A 187 -16.76 -25.89 7.31
CA HIS A 187 -16.83 -26.54 6.01
C HIS A 187 -15.63 -27.48 5.84
N ALA A 188 -15.88 -28.66 5.27
CA ALA A 188 -14.82 -29.55 4.82
C ALA A 188 -14.56 -29.34 3.32
N PHE A 189 -13.30 -29.39 2.91
CA PHE A 189 -12.90 -29.32 1.50
C PHE A 189 -11.94 -30.46 1.16
N PHE A 190 -11.90 -30.85 -0.10
CA PHE A 190 -11.05 -31.91 -0.63
C PHE A 190 -10.03 -31.31 -1.60
N ARG A 191 -8.79 -31.80 -1.54
CA ARG A 191 -7.71 -31.42 -2.45
C ARG A 191 -7.53 -32.47 -3.55
N ASP A 192 -6.85 -32.09 -4.62
CA ASP A 192 -6.61 -32.95 -5.78
C ASP A 192 -5.78 -34.21 -5.43
N ASP A 193 -4.99 -34.16 -4.36
CA ASP A 193 -4.21 -35.28 -3.82
C ASP A 193 -5.04 -36.26 -2.97
N GLY A 194 -6.35 -36.02 -2.85
CA GLY A 194 -7.28 -36.82 -2.04
C GLY A 194 -7.25 -36.49 -0.55
N SER A 195 -6.38 -35.59 -0.10
CA SER A 195 -6.45 -35.08 1.27
C SER A 195 -7.67 -34.18 1.46
N PHE A 196 -8.15 -34.06 2.70
CA PHE A 196 -9.22 -33.13 3.04
C PHE A 196 -8.78 -32.19 4.17
N GLY A 197 -9.45 -31.06 4.29
CA GLY A 197 -9.20 -30.07 5.32
C GLY A 197 -10.49 -29.42 5.82
N PHE A 198 -10.36 -28.64 6.88
CA PHE A 198 -11.46 -27.90 7.49
C PHE A 198 -11.19 -26.40 7.43
N VAL A 199 -12.26 -25.63 7.21
CA VAL A 199 -12.23 -24.17 7.21
C VAL A 199 -13.46 -23.61 7.91
N THR A 200 -13.29 -22.52 8.66
CA THR A 200 -14.41 -21.71 9.17
C THR A 200 -14.03 -20.24 9.17
N ASN A 201 -15.02 -19.35 9.09
CA ASN A 201 -14.80 -17.92 9.31
C ASN A 201 -15.27 -17.52 10.70
N ILE A 202 -14.57 -16.58 11.31
CA ILE A 202 -14.97 -15.96 12.57
C ILE A 202 -14.99 -14.44 12.44
N GLY A 203 -15.82 -13.81 13.25
CA GLY A 203 -15.83 -12.37 13.46
C GLY A 203 -15.09 -12.00 14.73
N VAL A 204 -14.20 -11.01 14.64
CA VAL A 204 -13.53 -10.44 15.80
C VAL A 204 -13.72 -8.93 15.79
N LYS A 205 -14.37 -8.41 16.82
CA LYS A 205 -14.53 -6.97 17.02
C LYS A 205 -13.33 -6.42 17.79
N THR A 206 -12.50 -5.64 17.10
CA THR A 206 -11.29 -5.04 17.64
C THR A 206 -11.60 -3.80 18.49
N ALA A 207 -10.64 -3.37 19.31
CA ALA A 207 -10.80 -2.23 20.24
C ALA A 207 -11.12 -0.89 19.54
N ASP A 208 -10.75 -0.74 18.27
CA ASP A 208 -11.10 0.40 17.41
C ASP A 208 -12.56 0.36 16.91
N GLY A 209 -13.33 -0.66 17.33
CA GLY A 209 -14.74 -0.84 16.98
C GLY A 209 -14.96 -1.50 15.62
N LYS A 210 -13.90 -1.82 14.87
CA LYS A 210 -14.02 -2.48 13.57
C LYS A 210 -14.28 -3.97 13.73
N GLU A 211 -15.09 -4.51 12.83
CA GLU A 211 -15.32 -5.94 12.70
C GLU A 211 -14.28 -6.52 11.72
N LYS A 212 -13.52 -7.54 12.13
CA LYS A 212 -12.59 -8.26 11.25
C LYS A 212 -13.08 -9.68 11.02
N LYS A 213 -13.13 -10.09 9.75
CA LYS A 213 -13.39 -11.47 9.34
C LYS A 213 -12.06 -12.23 9.25
N LEU A 214 -11.94 -13.34 9.99
CA LEU A 214 -10.77 -14.21 9.98
C LEU A 214 -11.16 -15.58 9.43
N VAL A 215 -10.29 -16.18 8.62
CA VAL A 215 -10.44 -17.50 8.00
C VAL A 215 -9.52 -18.48 8.74
N LEU A 216 -10.09 -19.46 9.44
CA LEU A 216 -9.36 -20.45 10.22
C LEU A 216 -9.21 -21.73 9.43
N TRP A 217 -8.02 -22.32 9.46
CA TRP A 217 -7.70 -23.56 8.76
C TRP A 217 -7.26 -24.66 9.71
N GLY A 218 -7.57 -25.91 9.34
CA GLY A 218 -7.04 -27.11 9.98
C GLY A 218 -7.32 -27.15 11.48
N GLU A 219 -6.28 -27.39 12.29
CA GLU A 219 -6.41 -27.53 13.75
C GLU A 219 -6.92 -26.27 14.45
N ARG A 220 -6.73 -25.07 13.86
CA ARG A 220 -7.25 -23.82 14.44
C ARG A 220 -8.78 -23.79 14.48
N VAL A 221 -9.43 -24.49 13.54
CA VAL A 221 -10.88 -24.68 13.51
C VAL A 221 -11.37 -25.46 14.73
N ARG A 222 -10.58 -26.42 15.23
CA ARG A 222 -10.93 -27.16 16.45
C ARG A 222 -10.72 -26.30 17.69
N GLU A 223 -9.60 -25.57 17.75
CA GLU A 223 -9.27 -24.73 18.89
C GLU A 223 -10.34 -23.67 19.16
N ILE A 224 -10.82 -23.00 18.10
CA ILE A 224 -11.81 -21.92 18.25
C ILE A 224 -13.16 -22.41 18.77
N GLN A 225 -13.51 -23.69 18.60
CA GLN A 225 -14.75 -24.27 19.12
C GLN A 225 -14.79 -24.32 20.65
N SER A 226 -13.63 -24.20 21.32
CA SER A 226 -13.55 -24.12 22.79
C SER A 226 -13.81 -22.71 23.36
N PHE A 227 -14.00 -21.72 22.49
CA PHE A 227 -14.29 -20.33 22.83
C PHE A 227 -15.77 -20.01 22.63
N LYS A 228 -16.29 -19.05 23.40
CA LYS A 228 -17.67 -18.59 23.31
C LYS A 228 -17.75 -17.23 22.66
N ILE A 229 -18.85 -16.96 21.97
CA ILE A 229 -19.17 -15.60 21.52
C ILE A 229 -19.18 -14.67 22.73
N GLY A 230 -18.47 -13.55 22.62
CA GLY A 230 -18.22 -12.60 23.69
C GLY A 230 -16.87 -12.78 24.39
N ASP A 231 -16.16 -13.88 24.18
CA ASP A 231 -14.82 -14.06 24.75
C ASP A 231 -13.84 -13.05 24.14
N MET A 232 -13.00 -12.45 24.97
CA MET A 232 -11.83 -11.73 24.50
C MET A 232 -10.80 -12.75 24.02
N ILE A 233 -10.40 -12.65 22.76
CA ILE A 233 -9.43 -13.55 22.14
C ILE A 233 -8.24 -12.77 21.60
N ARG A 234 -7.08 -13.41 21.64
CA ARG A 234 -5.79 -12.93 21.17
C ARG A 234 -5.22 -13.96 20.20
N ILE A 235 -5.13 -13.61 18.93
CA ILE A 235 -4.71 -14.50 17.86
C ILE A 235 -3.40 -14.00 17.29
N LYS A 236 -2.29 -14.71 17.54
CA LYS A 236 -0.93 -14.42 17.03
C LYS A 236 -0.62 -15.19 15.75
N ASN A 237 0.44 -14.78 15.04
CA ASN A 237 0.93 -15.39 13.81
C ASN A 237 -0.14 -15.51 12.70
N VAL A 238 -1.00 -14.49 12.54
CA VAL A 238 -1.97 -14.42 11.43
C VAL A 238 -1.30 -14.01 10.12
N ASP A 239 -1.72 -14.64 9.03
CA ASP A 239 -1.33 -14.33 7.66
C ASP A 239 -2.38 -13.40 7.03
N ILE A 240 -2.02 -12.15 6.75
CA ILE A 240 -2.96 -11.19 6.17
C ILE A 240 -2.78 -11.20 4.65
N ARG A 241 -3.78 -11.75 3.96
CA ARG A 241 -3.87 -11.74 2.50
C ARG A 241 -4.80 -10.64 2.04
N TRP A 242 -4.36 -9.88 1.06
CA TRP A 242 -5.17 -8.81 0.50
C TRP A 242 -5.79 -9.27 -0.80
N ASN A 243 -7.12 -9.32 -0.84
CA ASN A 243 -7.88 -9.70 -2.02
C ASN A 243 -8.86 -8.57 -2.35
N GLY A 244 -8.55 -7.81 -3.40
CA GLY A 244 -9.42 -6.75 -3.91
C GLY A 244 -9.80 -5.63 -2.96
N GLY A 245 -8.83 -5.15 -2.17
CA GLY A 245 -9.01 -4.03 -1.25
C GLY A 245 -9.57 -4.44 0.12
N GLU A 246 -9.90 -5.72 0.29
CA GLU A 246 -10.27 -6.30 1.58
C GLU A 246 -9.12 -7.17 2.11
N ALA A 247 -8.81 -7.02 3.40
CA ALA A 247 -7.91 -7.93 4.11
C ALA A 247 -8.68 -9.19 4.49
N GLU A 248 -8.30 -10.31 3.89
CA GLU A 248 -8.60 -11.63 4.42
C GLU A 248 -7.51 -12.00 5.44
N VAL A 249 -7.91 -12.22 6.68
CA VAL A 249 -6.94 -12.64 7.70
C VAL A 249 -7.02 -14.15 7.87
N HIS A 250 -5.96 -14.85 7.49
CA HIS A 250 -5.85 -16.30 7.56
C HIS A 250 -5.16 -16.70 8.87
N VAL A 251 -5.76 -17.65 9.58
CA VAL A 251 -5.28 -18.23 10.82
C VAL A 251 -4.90 -19.68 10.50
N ASN A 252 -3.60 -19.90 10.32
CA ASN A 252 -3.01 -21.15 9.82
C ASN A 252 -2.44 -21.98 10.98
N GLU A 253 -1.75 -23.08 10.68
CA GLU A 253 -1.17 -23.97 11.70
C GLU A 253 -0.16 -23.27 12.62
N ASP A 254 0.61 -22.31 12.10
CA ASP A 254 1.58 -21.52 12.87
C ASP A 254 0.93 -20.43 13.74
N SER A 255 -0.37 -20.19 13.55
CA SER A 255 -1.14 -19.21 14.32
C SER A 255 -1.46 -19.72 15.72
N ILE A 256 -1.52 -18.82 16.71
CA ILE A 256 -1.80 -19.19 18.11
C ILE A 256 -3.04 -18.44 18.58
N ILE A 257 -4.08 -19.17 18.99
CA ILE A 257 -5.32 -18.60 19.56
C ILE A 257 -5.27 -18.71 21.09
N GLN A 258 -5.35 -17.58 21.79
CA GLN A 258 -5.33 -17.50 23.26
C GLN A 258 -6.54 -16.73 23.77
N ARG A 259 -6.97 -17.03 25.00
CA ARG A 259 -7.89 -16.15 25.74
C ARG A 259 -7.16 -14.88 26.14
N GLY A 260 -7.81 -13.74 25.91
CA GLY A 260 -7.34 -12.42 26.30
C GLY A 260 -7.57 -12.11 27.76
#